data_AF-A0A2V2E7M2-F1
#
_entry.id   AF-A0A2V2E7M2-F1
#
_cell.length_a   1.000
_cell.length_b   1.000
_cell.length_c   1.000
_cell.angle_alpha   90.00
_cell.angle_beta   90.00
_cell.angle_gamma   90.00
#
_symmetry.space_group_name_H-M   'P 1'
#
loop_
_entity.id
_entity.type
_entity.pdbx_description
1 polymer ?
#
loop_
_entity_poly.entity_id
_entity_poly.type
_entity_poly.pdbx_seq_one_letter_code
_entity_poly.pdbx_strand_id
1 'polypeptide(L)' 'MIQGSREEGKLMLIKDSYGNTFAQFPVEDYAEVHVIDLRFFRDDIAEYAKANGITDTLVLYGVENFVKDTNLS' A
#
# COMPACT_ATOMS: atom_id res chain seq x y z
N MET A 1 8.28 3.00 -5.38
CA MET A 1 8.69 3.34 -4.00
C MET A 1 8.86 4.83 -3.92
N ILE A 2 8.40 5.44 -2.84
CA ILE A 2 8.67 6.84 -2.54
C ILE A 2 9.44 6.85 -1.20
N GLN A 3 10.57 7.56 -1.16
CA GLN A 3 11.37 7.74 0.06
C GLN A 3 10.75 8.86 0.91
N GLY A 4 10.59 8.62 2.21
CA GLY A 4 10.01 9.60 3.13
C GLY A 4 11.01 10.22 4.09
N SER A 5 10.53 11.05 5.01
CA SER A 5 11.36 11.99 5.79
C SER A 5 11.84 11.47 7.16
N ARG A 6 11.39 10.29 7.61
CA ARG A 6 11.83 9.66 8.87
C ARG A 6 12.87 8.55 8.66
N GLU A 7 13.57 8.18 9.74
CA GLU A 7 14.62 7.14 9.73
C GLU A 7 14.07 5.71 9.84
N GLU A 8 12.84 5.51 10.31
CA GLU A 8 12.25 4.19 10.54
C GLU A 8 10.80 4.08 10.06
N GLY A 9 10.35 2.84 9.84
CA GLY A 9 8.99 2.50 9.42
C GLY A 9 8.83 2.37 7.90
N LYS A 10 8.20 1.27 7.47
CA LYS A 10 7.90 0.99 6.06
C LYS A 10 6.42 0.72 5.87
N LEU A 11 5.74 1.63 5.18
CA LEU A 11 4.31 1.52 4.92
C LEU A 11 4.04 0.87 3.57
N MET A 12 3.15 -0.11 3.56
CA MET A 12 2.50 -0.59 2.34
C MET A 12 1.10 0.02 2.22
N LEU A 13 0.91 0.86 1.21
CA LEU A 13 -0.36 1.49 0.87
C LEU A 13 -1.03 0.69 -0.26
N ILE A 14 -2.06 -0.08 0.07
CA ILE A 14 -2.92 -0.75 -0.90
C ILE A 14 -4.04 0.20 -1.28
N LYS A 15 -4.16 0.60 -2.54
CA LYS A 15 -5.15 1.60 -2.95
C LYS A 15 -5.76 1.34 -4.33
N ASP A 16 -6.94 1.90 -4.55
CA ASP A 16 -7.60 2.02 -5.86
C ASP A 16 -7.39 3.44 -6.45
N SER A 17 -8.12 3.80 -7.51
CA SER A 17 -8.05 5.16 -8.07
C SER A 17 -8.46 6.27 -7.09
N TYR A 18 -9.21 5.94 -6.02
CA TYR A 18 -9.67 6.88 -5.00
C TYR A 18 -8.53 7.32 -4.06
N GLY A 19 -7.59 6.42 -3.75
CA GLY A 19 -6.44 6.71 -2.88
C GLY A 19 -5.27 7.44 -3.56
N ASN A 20 -5.39 7.82 -4.84
CA ASN A 20 -4.26 8.38 -5.59
C ASN A 20 -3.77 9.73 -5.04
N THR A 21 -4.70 10.55 -4.54
CA THR A 21 -4.37 11.83 -3.89
C THR A 21 -3.81 11.66 -2.48
N PHE A 22 -3.98 10.48 -1.85
CA PHE A 22 -3.50 10.23 -0.49
C PHE A 22 -2.05 9.75 -0.46
N ALA A 23 -1.52 9.21 -1.55
CA ALA A 23 -0.17 8.64 -1.61
C ALA A 23 0.96 9.63 -1.25
N GLN A 24 0.68 10.94 -1.26
CA GLN A 24 1.64 12.01 -0.97
C GLN A 24 1.74 12.37 0.53
N PHE A 25 0.84 11.91 1.39
CA PHE A 25 0.88 12.23 2.83
C PHE A 25 1.73 11.27 3.66
N PRO A 26 1.66 9.94 3.45
CA PRO A 26 2.40 9.00 4.30
C PRO A 26 3.93 9.11 4.20
N VAL A 27 4.44 9.74 3.15
CA VAL A 27 5.89 9.98 3.00
C VAL A 27 6.44 10.96 4.03
N GLU A 28 5.61 11.74 4.72
CA GLU A 28 6.07 12.59 5.83
C GLU A 28 6.21 11.81 7.15
N ASP A 29 5.56 10.65 7.27
CA ASP A 29 5.48 9.88 8.52
C ASP A 29 6.29 8.57 8.49
N TYR A 30 6.72 8.11 7.32
CA TYR A 30 7.42 6.83 7.13
C TYR A 30 8.73 6.99 6.36
N ALA A 31 9.72 6.13 6.62
CA ALA A 31 10.98 6.12 5.88
C ALA A 31 10.80 5.64 4.43
N GLU A 32 9.90 4.68 4.21
CA GLU A 32 9.63 4.10 2.90
C GLU A 32 8.13 3.84 2.71
N VAL A 33 7.60 4.22 1.54
CA VAL A 33 6.21 3.97 1.17
C VAL A 33 6.12 3.15 -0.13
N HIS A 34 5.50 1.98 -0.03
CA HIS A 34 5.19 1.07 -1.14
C HIS A 34 3.73 1.21 -1.52
N VAL A 35 3.45 1.79 -2.69
CA VAL A 35 2.08 1.93 -3.19
C VAL A 35 1.76 0.74 -4.10
N ILE A 36 0.75 -0.02 -3.74
CA ILE A 36 0.27 -1.20 -4.47
C ILE A 36 -1.17 -0.96 -4.93
N ASP A 37 -1.44 -1.24 -6.19
CA ASP A 37 -2.78 -1.30 -6.76
C ASP A 37 -3.08 -2.75 -7.14
N LEU A 38 -4.06 -3.36 -6.47
CA LEU A 38 -4.37 -4.79 -6.58
C LEU A 38 -4.79 -5.19 -8.00
N ARG A 39 -5.27 -4.24 -8.80
CA ARG A 39 -5.69 -4.52 -10.19
C ARG A 39 -4.51 -4.86 -11.10
N PHE A 40 -3.30 -4.45 -10.71
CA PHE A 40 -2.08 -4.64 -11.49
C PHE A 40 -1.05 -5.51 -10.77
N PHE A 41 -1.16 -5.63 -9.45
CA PHE A 41 -0.28 -6.48 -8.65
C PHE A 41 -0.74 -7.95 -8.75
N ARG A 42 0.17 -8.83 -9.19
CA ARG A 42 -0.14 -10.26 -9.46
C ARG A 42 0.59 -11.22 -8.53
N ASP A 43 1.47 -10.70 -7.68
CA ASP A 43 2.25 -11.50 -6.74
C ASP A 43 1.52 -11.59 -5.39
N ASP A 44 2.00 -12.49 -4.53
CA ASP A 44 1.50 -12.61 -3.16
C ASP A 44 1.90 -11.38 -2.33
N ILE A 45 0.90 -10.70 -1.78
CA ILE A 45 1.08 -9.44 -1.03
C ILE A 45 1.73 -9.69 0.33
N ALA A 46 1.46 -10.83 0.96
CA ALA A 46 2.03 -11.16 2.26
C ALA A 46 3.52 -11.48 2.13
N GLU A 47 3.91 -12.25 1.12
CA GLU A 47 5.31 -12.50 0.79
C GLU A 47 6.02 -11.23 0.33
N TYR A 48 5.36 -10.37 -0.46
CA TYR A 48 5.90 -9.06 -0.81
C TYR A 48 6.17 -8.21 0.45
N ALA A 49 5.21 -8.13 1.37
CA ALA A 49 5.33 -7.36 2.60
C ALA A 49 6.51 -7.86 3.45
N LYS A 50 6.63 -9.18 3.59
CA LYS A 50 7.72 -9.84 4.32
C LYS A 50 9.08 -9.61 3.67
N ALA A 51 9.17 -9.76 2.35
CA ALA A 51 10.40 -9.58 1.60
C ALA A 51 10.92 -8.13 1.64
N ASN A 52 10.02 -7.14 1.72
CA ASN A 52 10.39 -5.72 1.77
C ASN A 52 10.52 -5.17 3.20
N GLY A 53 10.23 -5.97 4.22
CA GLY A 53 10.28 -5.56 5.62
C GLY A 53 9.22 -4.52 5.99
N ILE A 54 8.04 -4.62 5.39
CA ILE A 54 6.90 -3.75 5.67
C ILE A 54 6.52 -3.87 7.16
N THR A 55 6.41 -2.73 7.83
CA THR A 55 6.04 -2.65 9.25
C THR A 55 4.55 -2.37 9.43
N ASP A 56 3.97 -1.61 8.50
CA ASP A 56 2.61 -1.10 8.58
C ASP A 56 1.90 -1.28 7.24
N THR A 57 0.60 -1.57 7.27
CA THR A 57 -0.21 -1.68 6.06
C THR A 57 -1.46 -0.82 6.18
N LEU A 58 -1.71 0.01 5.17
CA LEU A 58 -2.91 0.84 5.05
C LEU A 58 -3.66 0.46 3.77
N VAL A 59 -4.95 0.15 3.90
CA VAL A 59 -5.83 -0.19 2.78
C VAL A 59 -6.81 0.95 2.54
N LEU A 60 -6.66 1.64 1.41
CA LEU A 60 -7.55 2.70 0.92
C LEU A 60 -8.29 2.23 -0.32
N TYR A 61 -9.36 1.50 -0.08
CA TYR A 61 -10.21 0.94 -1.12
C TYR A 61 -11.63 1.47 -0.93
N GLY A 62 -12.27 1.93 -2.01
CA GLY A 62 -13.70 2.21 -1.95
C GLY A 62 -14.45 0.94 -1.54
N VAL A 63 -15.37 1.03 -0.56
CA VAL A 63 -16.10 -0.14 -0.04
C VAL A 63 -16.78 -0.93 -1.16
N GLU A 64 -17.31 -0.23 -2.17
CA GLU A 64 -17.92 -0.86 -3.34
C GLU A 64 -16.89 -1.63 -4.20
N ASN A 65 -15.69 -1.09 -4.37
CA ASN A 65 -14.60 -1.76 -5.08
C ASN A 65 -14.08 -2.95 -4.27
N PHE A 66 -13.99 -2.82 -2.94
CA PHE A 66 -13.52 -3.88 -2.05
C PHE A 66 -14.46 -5.09 -2.06
N VAL A 67 -15.77 -4.85 -2.05
CA VAL A 67 -16.78 -5.92 -2.11
C VAL A 67 -16.83 -6.59 -3.49
N LYS A 68 -16.52 -5.86 -4.56
CA LYS A 68 -16.47 -6.40 -5.93
C LYS A 68 -15.16 -7.14 -6.23
N ASP A 69 -14.05 -6.75 -5.59
CA ASP A 69 -12.75 -7.40 -5.75
C ASP A 69 -12.73 -8.73 -4.98
N THR A 70 -12.99 -9.82 -5.70
CA THR A 70 -13.04 -11.19 -5.16
C THR A 70 -11.68 -11.91 -5.25
N ASN A 71 -10.59 -11.17 -5.53
CA ASN A 71 -9.23 -11.73 -5.69
C ASN A 71 -8.37 -11.71 -4.41
N LEU A 72 -8.95 -11.49 -3.22
CA LEU A 72 -8.26 -11.78 -1.96
C LEU A 72 -8.44 -13.28 -1.64
N SER A 73 -7.63 -14.13 -2.29
CA SER A 73 -7.46 -15.55 -1.94
C SER A 73 -6.02 -15.82 -1.56
#